data_AF-A0A371Z4D1-F1
#
_entry.id   AF-A0A371Z4D1-F1
#
_cell.length_a   1.000
_cell.length_b   1.000
_cell.length_c   1.000
_cell.angle_alpha   90.00
_cell.angle_beta   90.00
_cell.angle_gamma   90.00
#
_symmetry.space_group_name_H-M   'P 1'
#
loop_
_entity.id
_entity.type
_entity.pdbx_description
1 polymer ?
#
loop_
_entity_poly.entity_id
_entity_poly.type
_entity_poly.pdbx_seq_one_letter_code
_entity_poly.pdbx_strand_id
1 'polypeptide(L)'
;MKYSIPLAILGVITSVATARADDSATLQNMLDGCYAGTRSCLIDLQGTTRNLTRTLKINPEMVTIRNATFECRMTSGTCLYISQDGFAHHDWVKTNRLEGITLHGNRSIDGITMNYTGNSNYNVNAAMALFSVSIQGFNHGISFGNNVWGVDMFNVMIGNGNIGIYTQPGTHNAGERSTFSGGTIYNNAIAGIDEESCWEFDFEGTSFDFNGQQMILRGGTSFTGHIENADTGRPEIVLGALEGVPAGSLYMSAGSSITVDGWNPKHPKQPCFVQTSLPYNNLKIPALLYGFGGTQGAVCGPGKVVTWDGQPFSNK
;
A
#
# COMPACT_ATOMS: atom_id res chain seq x y z
N MET A 1 -26.26 -33.17 60.02
CA MET A 1 -25.27 -33.81 59.13
C MET A 1 -24.92 -32.80 58.05
N LYS A 2 -23.65 -32.38 57.99
CA LYS A 2 -23.09 -31.48 56.98
C LYS A 2 -22.60 -32.34 55.82
N TYR A 3 -23.10 -32.10 54.61
CA TYR A 3 -22.45 -32.59 53.40
C TYR A 3 -22.33 -31.44 52.39
N SER A 4 -21.09 -30.98 52.28
CA SER A 4 -20.58 -30.10 51.24
C SER A 4 -20.50 -30.89 49.92
N ILE A 5 -21.04 -30.33 48.84
CA ILE A 5 -20.80 -30.83 47.47
C ILE A 5 -19.97 -29.76 46.76
N PRO A 6 -18.81 -30.10 46.17
CA PRO A 6 -17.92 -29.12 45.54
C PRO A 6 -18.44 -28.74 44.15
N LEU A 7 -18.36 -27.44 43.85
CA LEU A 7 -18.45 -26.89 42.50
C LEU A 7 -17.28 -27.43 41.66
N ALA A 8 -17.55 -28.30 40.70
CA ALA A 8 -16.60 -28.59 39.63
C ALA A 8 -16.70 -27.47 38.59
N ILE A 9 -15.75 -26.53 38.64
CA ILE A 9 -15.53 -25.56 37.57
C ILE A 9 -14.94 -26.35 36.39
N LEU A 10 -15.77 -26.76 35.44
CA LEU A 10 -15.30 -27.14 34.12
C LEU A 10 -14.80 -25.88 33.43
N GLY A 11 -13.49 -25.64 33.53
CA GLY A 11 -12.80 -24.75 32.63
C GLY A 11 -12.88 -25.33 31.22
N VAL A 12 -13.77 -24.80 30.40
CA VAL A 12 -13.70 -25.00 28.95
C VAL A 12 -12.47 -24.22 28.50
N ILE A 13 -11.35 -24.94 28.42
CA ILE A 13 -10.19 -24.51 27.63
C ILE A 13 -10.70 -24.52 26.19
N THR A 14 -11.17 -23.37 25.71
CA THR A 14 -11.35 -23.15 24.28
C THR A 14 -9.94 -23.21 23.69
N SER A 15 -9.57 -24.36 23.15
CA SER A 15 -8.46 -24.48 22.22
C SER A 15 -8.69 -23.44 21.13
N VAL A 16 -7.92 -22.36 21.17
CA VAL A 16 -7.89 -21.35 20.12
C VAL A 16 -7.48 -22.13 18.87
N ALA A 17 -8.43 -22.36 17.98
CA ALA A 17 -8.16 -23.07 16.73
C ALA A 17 -7.14 -22.22 15.98
N THR A 18 -5.90 -22.70 15.91
CA THR A 18 -4.89 -22.10 15.06
C THR A 18 -5.42 -22.18 13.63
N ALA A 19 -5.73 -21.02 13.05
CA ALA A 19 -6.17 -20.93 11.68
C ALA A 19 -5.05 -21.44 10.79
N ARG A 20 -5.15 -22.70 10.33
CA ARG A 20 -4.17 -23.30 9.43
C ARG A 20 -4.41 -22.72 8.03
N ALA A 21 -3.35 -22.23 7.39
CA ALA A 21 -3.45 -21.36 6.22
C ALA A 21 -2.38 -21.61 5.12
N ASP A 22 -2.08 -22.86 4.71
CA ASP A 22 -1.48 -23.16 3.38
C ASP A 22 -1.68 -24.63 2.95
N ASP A 23 -1.99 -24.86 1.67
CA ASP A 23 -2.09 -26.17 1.02
C ASP A 23 -0.75 -26.90 0.90
N SER A 24 0.37 -26.20 1.07
CA SER A 24 1.62 -26.85 1.46
C SER A 24 1.69 -26.94 2.98
N ALA A 25 1.42 -28.13 3.53
CA ALA A 25 1.68 -28.41 4.95
C ALA A 25 3.11 -27.99 5.34
N THR A 26 4.06 -28.02 4.40
CA THR A 26 5.44 -27.57 4.58
C THR A 26 5.58 -26.11 4.99
N LEU A 27 5.02 -25.14 4.25
CA LEU A 27 5.18 -23.72 4.61
C LEU A 27 4.43 -23.40 5.90
N GLN A 28 3.21 -23.91 6.06
CA GLN A 28 2.48 -23.73 7.31
C GLN A 28 3.26 -24.31 8.50
N ASN A 29 3.88 -25.49 8.37
CA ASN A 29 4.69 -26.08 9.44
C ASN A 29 5.95 -25.23 9.74
N MET A 30 6.57 -24.63 8.72
CA MET A 30 7.71 -23.72 8.92
C MET A 30 7.26 -22.46 9.69
N LEU A 31 6.11 -21.89 9.32
CA LEU A 31 5.52 -20.75 10.02
C LEU A 31 5.12 -21.11 11.45
N ASP A 32 4.44 -22.24 11.66
CA ASP A 32 4.08 -22.74 12.99
C ASP A 32 5.33 -22.94 13.86
N GLY A 33 6.42 -23.44 13.28
CA GLY A 33 7.72 -23.55 13.95
C GLY A 33 8.30 -22.19 14.36
N CYS A 34 8.23 -21.18 13.48
CA CYS A 34 8.62 -19.81 13.80
C CYS A 34 7.74 -19.21 14.92
N TYR A 35 6.42 -19.43 14.85
CA TYR A 35 5.44 -18.89 15.80
C TYR A 35 5.49 -19.55 17.18
N ALA A 36 5.98 -20.80 17.27
CA ALA A 36 6.26 -21.45 18.54
C ALA A 36 7.53 -20.93 19.24
N GLY A 37 8.40 -20.22 18.50
CA GLY A 37 9.60 -19.60 19.03
C GLY A 37 9.33 -18.26 19.72
N THR A 38 10.36 -17.69 20.35
CA THR A 38 10.30 -16.36 20.98
C THR A 38 11.18 -15.33 20.27
N ARG A 39 11.69 -15.65 19.07
CA ARG A 39 12.61 -14.82 18.30
C ARG A 39 12.16 -14.78 16.84
N SER A 40 12.46 -13.67 16.17
CA SER A 40 12.34 -13.55 14.71
C SER A 40 13.04 -14.72 14.00
N CYS A 41 12.36 -15.22 12.98
CA CYS A 41 12.66 -16.43 12.23
C CYS A 41 12.83 -16.09 10.75
N LEU A 42 13.70 -16.83 10.05
CA LEU A 42 13.90 -16.70 8.61
C LEU A 42 13.39 -17.95 7.90
N ILE A 43 12.49 -17.75 6.94
CA ILE A 43 12.04 -18.75 5.98
C ILE A 43 12.59 -18.37 4.61
N ASP A 44 13.58 -19.12 4.12
CA ASP A 44 14.08 -19.01 2.75
C ASP A 44 13.46 -20.11 1.91
N LEU A 45 12.67 -19.72 0.92
CA LEU A 45 11.96 -20.63 0.03
C LEU A 45 12.75 -20.96 -1.23
N GLN A 46 13.98 -20.46 -1.38
CA GLN A 46 14.96 -20.87 -2.40
C GLN A 46 14.43 -20.81 -3.84
N GLY A 47 13.59 -19.82 -4.14
CA GLY A 47 12.95 -19.64 -5.44
C GLY A 47 11.80 -20.61 -5.72
N THR A 48 11.29 -21.33 -4.71
CA THR A 48 10.18 -22.27 -4.90
C THR A 48 8.87 -21.54 -5.18
N THR A 49 8.08 -22.12 -6.09
CA THR A 49 6.69 -21.71 -6.32
C THR A 49 5.76 -22.41 -5.33
N ARG A 50 4.86 -21.67 -4.71
CA ARG A 50 3.83 -22.15 -3.77
C ARG A 50 2.45 -21.81 -4.31
N ASN A 51 1.55 -22.78 -4.36
CA ASN A 51 0.17 -22.53 -4.75
C ASN A 51 -0.66 -22.32 -3.47
N LEU A 52 -1.24 -21.13 -3.31
CA LEU A 52 -2.09 -20.79 -2.18
C LEU A 52 -3.56 -20.81 -2.60
N THR A 53 -4.37 -21.69 -2.02
CA THR A 53 -5.83 -21.72 -2.24
C THR A 53 -6.61 -21.05 -1.10
N ARG A 54 -5.89 -20.60 -0.06
CA ARG A 54 -6.39 -19.84 1.08
C ARG A 54 -5.36 -18.81 1.50
N THR A 55 -5.83 -17.78 2.19
CA THR A 55 -5.00 -16.70 2.74
C THR A 55 -3.89 -17.24 3.62
N LEU A 56 -2.65 -16.83 3.37
CA LEU A 56 -1.51 -17.08 4.25
C LEU A 56 -1.41 -15.96 5.28
N LYS A 57 -1.59 -16.30 6.56
CA LYS A 57 -1.47 -15.32 7.65
C LYS A 57 -0.03 -15.24 8.15
N ILE A 58 0.51 -14.02 8.18
CA ILE A 58 1.89 -13.73 8.52
C ILE A 58 1.92 -12.83 9.76
N ASN A 59 2.59 -13.27 10.82
CA ASN A 59 2.91 -12.40 11.95
C ASN A 59 4.13 -11.53 11.61
N PRO A 60 3.96 -10.20 11.45
CA PRO A 60 5.05 -9.32 11.05
C PRO A 60 6.17 -9.20 12.07
N GLU A 61 5.94 -9.51 13.35
CA GLU A 61 6.99 -9.44 14.39
C GLU A 61 7.90 -10.68 14.40
N MET A 62 7.47 -11.78 13.78
CA MET A 62 8.08 -13.09 14.00
C MET A 62 8.78 -13.68 12.79
N VAL A 63 8.46 -13.27 11.57
CA VAL A 63 8.98 -13.98 10.38
C VAL A 63 9.40 -13.05 9.26
N THR A 64 10.60 -13.30 8.76
CA THR A 64 11.04 -12.89 7.43
C THR A 64 10.85 -14.04 6.45
N ILE A 65 10.17 -13.79 5.34
CA ILE A 65 9.99 -14.77 4.25
C ILE A 65 10.72 -14.24 3.02
N ARG A 66 11.53 -15.07 2.37
CA ARG A 66 12.26 -14.66 1.18
C ARG A 66 12.30 -15.68 0.06
N ASN A 67 12.55 -15.18 -1.15
CA ASN A 67 12.82 -15.94 -2.37
C ASN A 67 11.72 -16.94 -2.72
N ALA A 68 10.54 -16.46 -3.10
CA ALA A 68 9.44 -17.32 -3.52
C ALA A 68 8.54 -16.68 -4.57
N THR A 69 7.85 -17.55 -5.30
CA THR A 69 6.67 -17.18 -6.07
C THR A 69 5.43 -17.77 -5.41
N PHE A 70 4.40 -16.98 -5.16
CA PHE A 70 3.10 -17.44 -4.69
C PHE A 70 2.06 -17.29 -5.80
N GLU A 71 1.47 -18.42 -6.18
CA GLU A 71 0.35 -18.53 -7.10
C GLU A 71 -0.95 -18.58 -6.28
N CYS A 72 -1.62 -17.45 -6.14
CA CYS A 72 -2.79 -17.26 -5.31
C CYS A 72 -4.06 -17.60 -6.10
N ARG A 73 -4.60 -18.81 -5.89
CA ARG A 73 -5.70 -19.41 -6.69
C ARG A 73 -7.08 -19.28 -6.06
N MET A 74 -7.16 -18.63 -4.90
CA MET A 74 -8.44 -18.36 -4.23
C MET A 74 -9.28 -17.34 -5.01
N THR A 75 -10.60 -17.34 -4.77
CA THR A 75 -11.59 -16.51 -5.49
C THR A 75 -12.18 -15.38 -4.63
N SER A 76 -11.73 -15.27 -3.38
CA SER A 76 -12.11 -14.21 -2.44
C SER A 76 -11.06 -14.08 -1.33
N GLY A 77 -10.96 -12.92 -0.70
CA GLY A 77 -10.03 -12.67 0.40
C GLY A 77 -8.73 -12.03 -0.06
N THR A 78 -7.63 -12.29 0.67
CA THR A 78 -6.29 -11.79 0.35
C THR A 78 -5.31 -12.94 0.22
N CYS A 79 -4.28 -12.80 -0.61
CA CYS A 79 -3.25 -13.82 -0.71
C CYS A 79 -2.39 -13.87 0.56
N LEU A 80 -1.78 -12.75 0.93
CA LEU A 80 -1.05 -12.60 2.19
C LEU A 80 -1.83 -11.66 3.12
N TYR A 81 -2.02 -12.08 4.37
CA TYR A 81 -2.61 -11.26 5.42
C TYR A 81 -1.57 -11.04 6.52
N ILE A 82 -1.03 -9.83 6.60
CA ILE A 82 -0.01 -9.45 7.56
C ILE A 82 -0.70 -8.83 8.76
N SER A 83 -0.58 -9.46 9.92
CA SER A 83 -1.24 -9.03 11.14
C SER A 83 -0.70 -9.75 12.37
N GLN A 84 -0.67 -9.04 13.51
CA GLN A 84 -0.41 -9.63 14.82
C GLN A 84 -1.64 -10.35 15.42
N ASP A 85 -2.82 -10.21 14.80
CA ASP A 85 -4.08 -10.69 15.39
C ASP A 85 -4.02 -12.19 15.66
N GLY A 86 -4.33 -12.60 16.88
CA GLY A 86 -4.31 -14.02 17.27
C GLY A 86 -2.92 -14.60 17.52
N PHE A 87 -1.88 -13.78 17.52
CA PHE A 87 -0.54 -14.15 17.98
C PHE A 87 -0.23 -13.48 19.33
N ALA A 88 0.67 -14.08 20.12
CA ALA A 88 1.22 -13.40 21.27
C ALA A 88 2.05 -12.20 20.78
N HIS A 89 1.79 -11.02 21.32
CA HIS A 89 2.59 -9.85 21.00
C HIS A 89 4.00 -10.03 21.55
N HIS A 90 4.98 -9.83 20.68
CA HIS A 90 6.38 -9.89 21.02
C HIS A 90 6.99 -8.51 20.82
N ASP A 91 6.95 -7.71 21.88
CA ASP A 91 7.44 -6.33 21.91
C ASP A 91 8.96 -6.27 21.71
N TRP A 92 9.41 -6.06 20.46
CA TRP A 92 10.81 -5.80 20.13
C TRP A 92 10.92 -4.91 18.88
N VAL A 93 11.82 -3.93 18.95
CA VAL A 93 12.28 -2.93 17.96
C VAL A 93 12.83 -3.53 16.65
N LYS A 94 12.16 -4.50 16.06
CA LYS A 94 12.63 -5.28 14.90
C LYS A 94 11.60 -5.29 13.80
N THR A 95 12.04 -4.86 12.62
CA THR A 95 11.26 -4.95 11.38
C THR A 95 11.65 -6.25 10.65
N ASN A 96 10.67 -7.14 10.43
CA ASN A 96 10.85 -8.27 9.52
C ASN A 96 10.53 -7.85 8.09
N ARG A 97 10.65 -8.77 7.13
CA ARG A 97 10.46 -8.43 5.73
C ARG A 97 9.86 -9.55 4.89
N LEU A 98 9.22 -9.14 3.81
CA LEU A 98 9.05 -9.96 2.61
C LEU A 98 10.13 -9.54 1.62
N GLU A 99 10.99 -10.47 1.20
CA GLU A 99 12.16 -10.16 0.36
C GLU A 99 12.23 -11.07 -0.88
N GLY A 100 12.30 -10.50 -2.07
CA GLY A 100 12.38 -11.29 -3.30
C GLY A 100 11.15 -12.18 -3.51
N ILE A 101 9.96 -11.63 -3.21
CA ILE A 101 8.68 -12.34 -3.31
C ILE A 101 7.95 -11.91 -4.58
N THR A 102 7.44 -12.87 -5.35
CA THR A 102 6.51 -12.60 -6.45
C THR A 102 5.13 -13.18 -6.11
N LEU A 103 4.09 -12.38 -6.24
CA LEU A 103 2.70 -12.78 -6.06
C LEU A 103 1.96 -12.69 -7.40
N HIS A 104 1.31 -13.78 -7.78
CA HIS A 104 0.38 -13.83 -8.90
C HIS A 104 -1.01 -14.16 -8.38
N GLY A 105 -1.98 -13.33 -8.73
CA GLY A 105 -3.36 -13.52 -8.31
C GLY A 105 -4.35 -13.25 -9.43
N ASN A 106 -5.55 -12.85 -9.00
CA ASN A 106 -6.63 -12.49 -9.90
C ASN A 106 -7.39 -11.30 -9.31
N ARG A 107 -8.14 -10.60 -10.17
CA ARG A 107 -8.83 -9.35 -9.84
C ARG A 107 -10.02 -9.50 -8.89
N SER A 108 -10.21 -10.67 -8.27
CA SER A 108 -11.23 -10.91 -7.24
C SER A 108 -10.68 -10.98 -5.81
N ILE A 109 -9.35 -10.95 -5.65
CA ILE A 109 -8.67 -11.05 -4.35
C ILE A 109 -7.60 -9.99 -4.19
N ASP A 110 -7.26 -9.65 -2.96
CA ASP A 110 -6.17 -8.72 -2.66
C ASP A 110 -4.82 -9.44 -2.60
N GLY A 111 -3.74 -8.74 -2.92
CA GLY A 111 -2.38 -9.30 -2.90
C GLY A 111 -1.85 -9.41 -1.48
N ILE A 112 -1.57 -8.24 -0.89
CA ILE A 112 -1.14 -8.12 0.49
C ILE A 112 -2.12 -7.24 1.23
N THR A 113 -2.71 -7.73 2.32
CA THR A 113 -3.46 -6.90 3.26
C THR A 113 -2.66 -6.77 4.54
N MET A 114 -2.43 -5.53 4.99
CA MET A 114 -1.91 -5.23 6.31
C MET A 114 -3.04 -4.62 7.14
N ASN A 115 -3.50 -5.31 8.18
CA ASN A 115 -4.60 -4.86 9.03
C ASN A 115 -4.61 -5.58 10.39
N TYR A 116 -4.63 -4.81 11.48
CA TYR A 116 -4.38 -5.29 12.84
C TYR A 116 -5.54 -4.81 13.71
N THR A 117 -6.48 -5.72 14.00
CA THR A 117 -7.76 -5.42 14.67
C THR A 117 -7.77 -5.80 16.15
N GLY A 118 -6.73 -6.48 16.63
CA GLY A 118 -6.52 -6.83 18.03
C GLY A 118 -6.27 -5.59 18.89
N ASN A 119 -7.29 -5.18 19.63
CA ASN A 119 -7.44 -3.89 20.30
C ASN A 119 -6.55 -3.66 21.56
N SER A 120 -5.35 -4.26 21.66
CA SER A 120 -4.54 -4.22 22.88
C SER A 120 -3.16 -3.57 22.76
N ASN A 121 -2.54 -3.49 21.58
CA ASN A 121 -1.17 -2.96 21.46
C ASN A 121 -1.08 -1.94 20.31
N TYR A 122 -1.17 -0.67 20.66
CA TYR A 122 -1.23 0.48 19.76
C TYR A 122 0.15 1.07 19.38
N ASN A 123 1.24 0.41 19.76
CA ASN A 123 2.59 1.00 19.81
C ASN A 123 3.63 0.37 18.86
N VAL A 124 3.21 -0.40 17.87
CA VAL A 124 4.11 -0.98 16.88
C VAL A 124 3.75 -0.47 15.49
N ASN A 125 4.78 -0.09 14.73
CA ASN A 125 4.68 0.18 13.31
C ASN A 125 4.16 -1.07 12.58
N ALA A 126 4.04 -1.03 11.25
CA ALA A 126 3.67 -2.20 10.46
C ALA A 126 4.53 -3.44 10.74
N ALA A 127 5.72 -3.28 11.35
CA ALA A 127 6.68 -4.31 11.74
C ALA A 127 7.18 -5.18 10.57
N MET A 128 6.78 -4.83 9.34
CA MET A 128 7.12 -5.52 8.11
C MET A 128 7.47 -4.51 7.02
N ALA A 129 8.61 -4.72 6.40
CA ALA A 129 9.03 -4.01 5.20
C ALA A 129 8.97 -4.93 3.97
N LEU A 130 8.82 -4.34 2.78
CA LEU A 130 8.81 -5.07 1.51
C LEU A 130 10.09 -4.73 0.74
N PHE A 131 10.83 -5.75 0.28
CA PHE A 131 12.06 -5.58 -0.49
C PHE A 131 12.01 -6.42 -1.78
N SER A 132 12.11 -5.76 -2.93
CA SER A 132 12.09 -6.43 -4.24
C SER A 132 10.89 -7.39 -4.37
N VAL A 133 9.71 -6.87 -4.06
CA VAL A 133 8.44 -7.63 -4.11
C VAL A 133 7.67 -7.27 -5.38
N SER A 134 7.18 -8.26 -6.11
CA SER A 134 6.31 -8.08 -7.28
C SER A 134 4.91 -8.59 -6.98
N ILE A 135 3.87 -7.78 -7.23
CA ILE A 135 2.47 -8.07 -6.91
C ILE A 135 1.63 -7.86 -8.18
N GLN A 136 1.13 -8.96 -8.75
CA GLN A 136 0.57 -8.94 -10.10
C GLN A 136 -0.86 -9.50 -10.17
N GLY A 137 -1.77 -8.70 -10.74
CA GLY A 137 -3.09 -9.16 -11.17
C GLY A 137 -4.19 -9.18 -10.10
N PHE A 138 -4.02 -8.50 -8.98
CA PHE A 138 -4.95 -8.51 -7.84
C PHE A 138 -6.07 -7.47 -7.97
N ASN A 139 -7.09 -7.56 -7.11
CA ASN A 139 -8.09 -6.51 -6.93
C ASN A 139 -7.41 -5.27 -6.33
N HIS A 140 -6.95 -5.33 -5.08
CA HIS A 140 -5.95 -4.40 -4.54
C HIS A 140 -4.60 -5.11 -4.50
N GLY A 141 -3.55 -4.51 -5.07
CA GLY A 141 -2.19 -5.03 -4.92
C GLY A 141 -1.77 -5.05 -3.45
N ILE A 142 -1.86 -3.90 -2.79
CA ILE A 142 -1.70 -3.77 -1.35
C ILE A 142 -2.91 -3.04 -0.76
N SER A 143 -3.47 -3.56 0.33
CA SER A 143 -4.50 -2.89 1.14
C SER A 143 -3.97 -2.59 2.54
N PHE A 144 -4.08 -1.33 2.96
CA PHE A 144 -3.73 -0.88 4.30
C PHE A 144 -4.97 -0.58 5.15
N GLY A 145 -4.99 -1.09 6.38
CA GLY A 145 -6.10 -0.97 7.33
C GLY A 145 -5.70 -0.38 8.69
N ASN A 146 -6.39 -0.82 9.74
CA ASN A 146 -6.19 -0.34 11.11
C ASN A 146 -4.80 -0.69 11.65
N ASN A 147 -4.25 0.21 12.47
CA ASN A 147 -2.99 0.04 13.19
C ASN A 147 -1.81 -0.25 12.23
N VAL A 148 -1.82 0.37 11.05
CA VAL A 148 -0.75 0.27 10.06
C VAL A 148 -0.17 1.64 9.77
N TRP A 149 1.10 1.80 10.09
CA TRP A 149 1.89 3.02 9.86
C TRP A 149 3.37 2.64 9.81
N GLY A 150 4.23 3.48 9.26
CA GLY A 150 5.66 3.21 9.16
C GLY A 150 6.00 2.08 8.17
N VAL A 151 5.22 1.92 7.10
CA VAL A 151 5.42 0.85 6.10
C VAL A 151 6.54 1.28 5.14
N ASP A 152 7.66 0.56 5.16
CA ASP A 152 8.78 0.81 4.24
C ASP A 152 8.76 -0.22 3.08
N MET A 153 8.76 0.28 1.84
CA MET A 153 8.70 -0.51 0.61
C MET A 153 9.86 -0.12 -0.31
N PHE A 154 10.70 -1.07 -0.67
CA PHE A 154 11.90 -0.85 -1.48
C PHE A 154 11.86 -1.72 -2.74
N ASN A 155 11.93 -1.09 -3.92
CA ASN A 155 11.90 -1.75 -5.21
C ASN A 155 10.67 -2.67 -5.39
N VAL A 156 9.49 -2.18 -5.00
CA VAL A 156 8.24 -2.94 -5.12
C VAL A 156 7.58 -2.65 -6.46
N MET A 157 7.06 -3.69 -7.12
CA MET A 157 6.31 -3.58 -8.37
C MET A 157 4.88 -4.03 -8.15
N ILE A 158 3.90 -3.19 -8.47
CA ILE A 158 2.47 -3.50 -8.30
C ILE A 158 1.75 -3.23 -9.61
N GLY A 159 1.15 -4.24 -10.23
CA GLY A 159 0.48 -3.98 -11.49
C GLY A 159 -0.45 -5.03 -12.02
N ASN A 160 -1.01 -4.70 -13.18
CA ASN A 160 -1.96 -5.52 -13.94
C ASN A 160 -3.25 -5.87 -13.17
N GLY A 161 -3.49 -5.21 -12.02
CA GLY A 161 -4.64 -5.41 -11.15
C GLY A 161 -5.80 -4.45 -11.43
N ASN A 162 -6.67 -4.25 -10.44
CA ASN A 162 -7.64 -3.15 -10.46
C ASN A 162 -7.03 -1.90 -9.83
N ILE A 163 -6.56 -2.00 -8.59
CA ILE A 163 -5.96 -0.90 -7.83
C ILE A 163 -4.58 -1.33 -7.33
N GLY A 164 -3.57 -0.47 -7.47
CA GLY A 164 -2.23 -0.75 -6.96
C GLY A 164 -2.17 -0.75 -5.43
N ILE A 165 -2.32 0.43 -4.84
CA ILE A 165 -2.37 0.65 -3.39
C ILE A 165 -3.76 1.15 -3.01
N TYR A 166 -4.37 0.53 -2.01
CA TYR A 166 -5.66 0.91 -1.45
C TYR A 166 -5.53 1.19 0.05
N THR A 167 -6.10 2.30 0.54
CA THR A 167 -6.23 2.55 1.98
C THR A 167 -7.70 2.48 2.37
N GLN A 168 -8.00 1.67 3.39
CA GLN A 168 -9.37 1.44 3.83
C GLN A 168 -9.94 2.70 4.51
N PRO A 169 -11.24 2.99 4.36
CA PRO A 169 -11.86 4.13 5.04
C PRO A 169 -12.01 3.88 6.54
N GLY A 170 -12.07 4.96 7.31
CA GLY A 170 -12.38 4.90 8.75
C GLY A 170 -11.33 4.17 9.60
N THR A 171 -10.09 4.10 9.13
CA THR A 171 -9.00 3.43 9.84
C THR A 171 -8.58 4.19 11.10
N HIS A 172 -8.22 3.45 12.12
CA HIS A 172 -7.70 3.95 13.39
C HIS A 172 -6.20 3.71 13.51
N ASN A 173 -5.48 4.69 14.07
CA ASN A 173 -4.04 4.60 14.36
C ASN A 173 -3.23 4.15 13.12
N ALA A 174 -3.47 4.79 11.99
CA ALA A 174 -2.93 4.38 10.70
C ALA A 174 -2.49 5.60 9.90
N GLY A 175 -1.65 5.38 8.89
CA GLY A 175 -1.34 6.40 7.89
C GLY A 175 -0.02 7.12 8.07
N GLU A 176 0.61 7.13 9.25
CA GLU A 176 1.87 7.84 9.44
C GLU A 176 3.02 7.19 8.65
N ARG A 177 3.79 7.98 7.90
CA ARG A 177 5.08 7.60 7.29
C ARG A 177 5.08 6.28 6.50
N SER A 178 4.35 6.19 5.38
CA SER A 178 4.52 5.08 4.42
C SER A 178 5.45 5.47 3.28
N THR A 179 6.63 4.85 3.22
CA THR A 179 7.65 5.15 2.22
C THR A 179 7.68 4.08 1.12
N PHE A 180 7.74 4.51 -0.13
CA PHE A 180 7.92 3.68 -1.30
C PHE A 180 9.12 4.20 -2.09
N SER A 181 10.23 3.46 -2.08
CA SER A 181 11.50 3.88 -2.67
C SER A 181 11.87 2.95 -3.83
N GLY A 182 11.99 3.53 -5.03
CA GLY A 182 12.11 2.84 -6.31
C GLY A 182 10.79 2.20 -6.75
N GLY A 183 10.89 1.23 -7.66
CA GLY A 183 9.75 0.41 -8.08
C GLY A 183 8.75 1.11 -9.01
N THR A 184 7.67 0.40 -9.32
CA THR A 184 6.70 0.82 -10.34
C THR A 184 5.29 0.36 -9.99
N ILE A 185 4.32 1.25 -10.10
CA ILE A 185 2.89 0.95 -9.99
C ILE A 185 2.24 1.16 -11.36
N TYR A 186 1.76 0.10 -12.01
CA TYR A 186 1.43 0.17 -13.43
C TYR A 186 0.27 -0.70 -13.89
N ASN A 187 -0.36 -0.30 -15.00
CA ASN A 187 -1.42 -1.06 -15.68
C ASN A 187 -2.57 -1.50 -14.76
N ASN A 188 -2.84 -0.74 -13.69
CA ASN A 188 -3.98 -1.00 -12.83
C ASN A 188 -5.24 -0.40 -13.46
N ALA A 189 -6.29 -1.21 -13.60
CA ALA A 189 -7.46 -0.86 -14.41
C ALA A 189 -8.30 0.30 -13.86
N ILE A 190 -8.27 0.51 -12.54
CA ILE A 190 -9.01 1.56 -11.84
C ILE A 190 -8.05 2.68 -11.43
N ALA A 191 -7.06 2.37 -10.57
CA ALA A 191 -6.13 3.39 -10.06
C ALA A 191 -4.76 2.82 -9.67
N GLY A 192 -3.71 3.64 -9.73
CA GLY A 192 -2.43 3.32 -9.10
C GLY A 192 -2.54 3.39 -7.58
N ILE A 193 -3.16 4.46 -7.07
CA ILE A 193 -3.53 4.62 -5.65
C ILE A 193 -5.00 5.02 -5.56
N ASP A 194 -5.73 4.34 -4.67
CA ASP A 194 -7.03 4.79 -4.19
C ASP A 194 -7.01 4.97 -2.66
N GLU A 195 -6.95 6.22 -2.23
CA GLU A 195 -6.86 6.59 -0.83
C GLU A 195 -8.25 7.00 -0.28
N GLU A 196 -8.81 6.18 0.61
CA GLU A 196 -10.08 6.48 1.29
C GLU A 196 -9.90 6.83 2.78
N SER A 197 -8.65 6.99 3.22
CA SER A 197 -8.26 7.45 4.57
C SER A 197 -7.33 8.67 4.48
N CYS A 198 -6.77 9.16 5.59
CA CYS A 198 -5.82 10.26 5.60
C CYS A 198 -4.39 9.73 5.74
N TRP A 199 -3.88 9.09 4.70
CA TRP A 199 -2.61 8.37 4.68
C TRP A 199 -1.46 9.27 4.22
N GLU A 200 -0.31 9.15 4.87
CA GLU A 200 0.91 9.83 4.48
C GLU A 200 1.77 8.93 3.60
N PHE A 201 1.98 9.35 2.35
CA PHE A 201 2.84 8.64 1.40
C PHE A 201 4.09 9.45 1.08
N ASP A 202 5.22 8.75 1.00
CA ASP A 202 6.48 9.29 0.50
C ASP A 202 7.02 8.40 -0.61
N PHE A 203 6.93 8.89 -1.85
CA PHE A 203 7.43 8.21 -3.03
C PHE A 203 8.81 8.76 -3.42
N GLU A 204 9.80 7.86 -3.52
CA GLU A 204 11.19 8.20 -3.81
C GLU A 204 11.70 7.43 -5.04
N GLY A 205 11.76 8.07 -6.20
CA GLY A 205 12.18 7.42 -7.44
C GLY A 205 11.20 6.37 -7.96
N THR A 206 9.90 6.53 -7.68
CA THR A 206 8.84 5.59 -8.09
C THR A 206 8.21 5.99 -9.41
N SER A 207 7.84 5.00 -10.24
CA SER A 207 7.11 5.24 -11.49
C SER A 207 5.63 4.85 -11.37
N PHE A 208 4.74 5.65 -11.96
CA PHE A 208 3.30 5.41 -12.07
C PHE A 208 2.90 5.41 -13.54
N ASP A 209 2.70 4.23 -14.11
CA ASP A 209 2.67 4.07 -15.56
C ASP A 209 1.35 3.42 -16.03
N PHE A 210 0.60 4.13 -16.88
CA PHE A 210 -0.60 3.63 -17.55
C PHE A 210 -1.68 3.05 -16.61
N ASN A 211 -1.83 3.64 -15.42
CA ASN A 211 -2.97 3.32 -14.56
C ASN A 211 -4.23 4.07 -15.05
N GLY A 212 -5.42 3.50 -14.82
CA GLY A 212 -6.69 4.14 -15.20
C GLY A 212 -6.88 5.54 -14.60
N GLN A 213 -6.37 5.72 -13.38
CA GLN A 213 -6.15 6.98 -12.66
C GLN A 213 -4.80 6.81 -11.94
N GLN A 214 -3.89 7.78 -11.97
CA GLN A 214 -2.59 7.55 -11.33
C GLN A 214 -2.72 7.54 -9.81
N MET A 215 -3.30 8.61 -9.26
CA MET A 215 -3.47 8.74 -7.82
C MET A 215 -4.80 9.42 -7.45
N ILE A 216 -5.49 8.84 -6.48
CA ILE A 216 -6.60 9.45 -5.76
C ILE A 216 -6.12 9.61 -4.32
N LEU A 217 -5.88 10.84 -3.89
CA LEU A 217 -5.23 11.17 -2.63
C LEU A 217 -6.16 11.94 -1.69
N ARG A 218 -5.91 11.85 -0.39
CA ARG A 218 -6.67 12.48 0.70
C ARG A 218 -5.77 12.99 1.83
N GLY A 219 -4.63 12.36 2.06
CA GLY A 219 -3.62 12.74 3.05
C GLY A 219 -2.43 13.48 2.45
N GLY A 220 -1.32 13.52 3.21
CA GLY A 220 -0.09 14.17 2.77
C GLY A 220 0.72 13.26 1.85
N THR A 221 1.13 13.74 0.69
CA THR A 221 1.94 12.97 -0.25
C THR A 221 3.17 13.74 -0.69
N SER A 222 4.35 13.17 -0.45
CA SER A 222 5.61 13.57 -1.06
C SER A 222 5.87 12.67 -2.26
N PHE A 223 6.25 13.27 -3.38
CA PHE A 223 6.50 12.53 -4.62
C PHE A 223 7.80 12.96 -5.28
N THR A 224 8.65 11.98 -5.53
CA THR A 224 9.81 12.05 -6.41
C THR A 224 9.72 10.89 -7.37
N GLY A 225 9.61 11.14 -8.67
CA GLY A 225 9.47 10.03 -9.60
C GLY A 225 8.94 10.42 -10.98
N HIS A 226 8.40 9.42 -11.66
CA HIS A 226 7.83 9.55 -12.99
C HIS A 226 6.36 9.15 -12.99
N ILE A 227 5.53 9.90 -13.71
CA ILE A 227 4.15 9.54 -13.99
C ILE A 227 3.99 9.53 -15.50
N GLU A 228 3.54 8.41 -16.07
CA GLU A 228 3.27 8.25 -17.50
C GLU A 228 1.84 7.79 -17.73
N ASN A 229 1.13 8.42 -18.67
CA ASN A 229 -0.19 7.97 -19.09
C ASN A 229 -0.49 8.29 -20.55
N ALA A 230 -1.54 7.71 -21.09
CA ALA A 230 -2.13 8.19 -22.35
C ALA A 230 -3.02 9.42 -22.10
N ASP A 231 -3.27 10.22 -23.14
CA ASP A 231 -4.23 11.33 -23.10
C ASP A 231 -5.69 10.83 -22.94
N THR A 232 -6.07 10.56 -21.68
CA THR A 232 -7.34 9.94 -21.28
C THR A 232 -8.49 10.94 -21.11
N GLY A 233 -8.18 12.24 -21.10
CA GLY A 233 -9.14 13.30 -20.79
C GLY A 233 -9.47 13.45 -19.30
N ARG A 234 -8.78 12.73 -18.41
CA ARG A 234 -8.90 12.84 -16.95
C ARG A 234 -7.63 13.47 -16.35
N PRO A 235 -7.69 14.11 -15.18
CA PRO A 235 -6.48 14.49 -14.45
C PRO A 235 -5.68 13.25 -14.05
N GLU A 236 -4.37 13.36 -13.90
CA GLU A 236 -3.52 12.25 -13.43
C GLU A 236 -3.65 12.04 -11.92
N ILE A 237 -3.80 13.14 -11.16
CA ILE A 237 -3.91 13.12 -9.71
C ILE A 237 -5.19 13.84 -9.28
N VAL A 238 -5.94 13.21 -8.38
CA VAL A 238 -7.11 13.81 -7.73
C VAL A 238 -6.82 13.96 -6.24
N LEU A 239 -6.77 15.22 -5.77
CA LEU A 239 -6.61 15.56 -4.37
C LEU A 239 -7.98 15.86 -3.75
N GLY A 240 -8.51 14.85 -3.07
CA GLY A 240 -9.82 14.85 -2.44
C GLY A 240 -9.83 15.45 -1.03
N ALA A 241 -11.02 15.36 -0.43
CA ALA A 241 -11.33 15.78 0.92
C ALA A 241 -11.94 14.61 1.68
N LEU A 242 -11.64 14.52 2.98
CA LEU A 242 -12.41 13.70 3.92
C LEU A 242 -13.04 14.62 4.95
N GLU A 243 -14.30 14.35 5.31
CA GLU A 243 -15.01 15.15 6.30
C GLU A 243 -14.32 15.05 7.66
N GLY A 244 -14.06 16.20 8.29
CA GLY A 244 -13.45 16.26 9.63
C GLY A 244 -11.93 15.97 9.67
N VAL A 245 -11.27 15.84 8.53
CA VAL A 245 -9.85 15.50 8.40
C VAL A 245 -9.07 16.70 7.80
N PRO A 246 -7.79 16.91 8.16
CA PRO A 246 -6.94 17.87 7.46
C PRO A 246 -6.95 17.66 5.94
N ALA A 247 -6.88 18.73 5.16
CA ALA A 247 -6.81 18.58 3.71
C ALA A 247 -5.54 17.84 3.29
N GLY A 248 -5.71 16.98 2.29
CA GLY A 248 -4.59 16.40 1.59
C GLY A 248 -3.66 17.45 1.00
N SER A 249 -2.39 17.07 0.90
CA SER A 249 -1.33 17.89 0.34
C SER A 249 -0.47 17.07 -0.60
N LEU A 250 0.06 17.72 -1.64
CA LEU A 250 0.95 17.10 -2.62
C LEU A 250 2.21 17.93 -2.76
N TYR A 251 3.35 17.31 -2.51
CA TYR A 251 4.68 17.89 -2.65
C TYR A 251 5.50 17.09 -3.65
N MET A 252 5.58 17.58 -4.89
CA MET A 252 6.42 16.98 -5.93
C MET A 252 7.80 17.63 -5.95
N SER A 253 8.86 16.82 -6.00
CA SER A 253 10.25 17.31 -6.05
C SER A 253 10.62 17.83 -7.44
N ALA A 254 11.68 18.65 -7.52
CA ALA A 254 12.16 19.27 -8.75
C ALA A 254 12.53 18.29 -9.88
N GLY A 255 12.91 17.05 -9.54
CA GLY A 255 13.25 16.01 -10.50
C GLY A 255 12.06 15.17 -10.98
N SER A 256 10.85 15.45 -10.48
CA SER A 256 9.66 14.70 -10.86
C SER A 256 9.14 15.09 -12.24
N SER A 257 8.55 14.15 -12.95
CA SER A 257 7.95 14.40 -14.28
C SER A 257 6.58 13.75 -14.41
N ILE A 258 5.72 14.38 -15.21
CA ILE A 258 4.47 13.82 -15.71
C ILE A 258 4.57 13.87 -17.23
N THR A 259 4.37 12.72 -17.89
CA THR A 259 4.34 12.58 -19.34
C THR A 259 2.98 12.05 -19.76
N VAL A 260 2.37 12.72 -20.74
CA VAL A 260 1.10 12.28 -21.33
C VAL A 260 1.29 11.98 -22.81
N ASP A 261 1.21 10.70 -23.14
CA ASP A 261 1.33 10.18 -24.50
C ASP A 261 0.16 10.64 -25.37
N GLY A 262 0.51 11.14 -26.55
CA GLY A 262 -0.47 11.69 -27.50
C GLY A 262 -0.99 13.08 -27.13
N TRP A 263 -0.36 13.77 -26.18
CA TRP A 263 -0.73 15.13 -25.80
C TRP A 263 -0.75 16.09 -27.01
N ASN A 264 -1.87 16.80 -27.17
CA ASN A 264 -2.01 17.86 -28.16
C ASN A 264 -2.09 19.24 -27.48
N PRO A 265 -1.03 20.06 -27.53
CA PRO A 265 -1.01 21.36 -26.84
C PRO A 265 -2.01 22.38 -27.41
N LYS A 266 -2.54 22.17 -28.61
CA LYS A 266 -3.58 23.04 -29.20
C LYS A 266 -4.98 22.64 -28.75
N HIS A 267 -5.19 21.37 -28.44
CA HIS A 267 -6.48 20.79 -28.08
C HIS A 267 -6.30 19.72 -26.98
N PRO A 268 -5.85 20.12 -25.78
CA PRO A 268 -5.67 19.18 -24.69
C PRO A 268 -7.02 18.56 -24.30
N LYS A 269 -7.08 17.24 -24.09
CA LYS A 269 -8.30 16.61 -23.57
C LYS A 269 -8.35 16.68 -22.05
N GLN A 270 -7.20 16.57 -21.37
CA GLN A 270 -7.13 16.64 -19.91
C GLN A 270 -7.23 18.09 -19.45
N PRO A 271 -8.15 18.43 -18.52
CA PRO A 271 -8.35 19.81 -18.09
C PRO A 271 -7.19 20.37 -17.24
N CYS A 272 -6.46 19.48 -16.55
CA CYS A 272 -5.28 19.75 -15.73
C CYS A 272 -4.60 18.41 -15.39
N PHE A 273 -3.41 18.42 -14.78
CA PHE A 273 -2.78 17.20 -14.26
C PHE A 273 -3.22 16.89 -12.83
N VAL A 274 -3.40 17.91 -12.01
CA VAL A 274 -3.84 17.75 -10.61
C VAL A 274 -5.14 18.47 -10.37
N GLN A 275 -6.18 17.72 -10.04
CA GLN A 275 -7.48 18.28 -9.64
C GLN A 275 -7.58 18.36 -8.12
N THR A 276 -8.08 19.48 -7.62
CA THR A 276 -8.29 19.72 -6.18
C THR A 276 -9.78 19.88 -5.87
N SER A 277 -10.17 19.57 -4.63
CA SER A 277 -11.57 19.63 -4.19
C SER A 277 -11.83 20.70 -3.13
N LEU A 278 -10.80 21.16 -2.40
CA LEU A 278 -10.92 22.13 -1.31
C LEU A 278 -9.99 23.33 -1.49
N PRO A 279 -10.41 24.54 -1.07
CA PRO A 279 -9.58 25.74 -1.16
C PRO A 279 -8.32 25.70 -0.29
N TYR A 280 -8.31 24.82 0.71
CA TYR A 280 -7.19 24.63 1.63
C TYR A 280 -6.36 23.37 1.32
N ASN A 281 -6.58 22.70 0.17
CA ASN A 281 -5.59 21.77 -0.36
C ASN A 281 -4.29 22.53 -0.70
N ASN A 282 -3.15 22.00 -0.25
CA ASN A 282 -1.84 22.61 -0.47
C ASN A 282 -1.04 21.83 -1.51
N LEU A 283 -0.57 22.52 -2.55
CA LEU A 283 0.18 21.89 -3.62
C LEU A 283 1.51 22.60 -3.85
N LYS A 284 2.57 21.80 -3.98
CA LYS A 284 3.87 22.21 -4.48
C LYS A 284 4.25 21.30 -5.63
N ILE A 285 4.28 21.85 -6.83
CA ILE A 285 4.60 21.12 -8.07
C ILE A 285 5.81 21.80 -8.71
N PRO A 286 6.80 21.04 -9.23
CA PRO A 286 7.94 21.63 -9.91
C PRO A 286 7.53 22.33 -11.21
N ALA A 287 8.33 23.31 -11.64
CA ALA A 287 8.08 24.07 -12.88
C ALA A 287 8.25 23.23 -14.16
N LEU A 288 8.96 22.10 -14.10
CA LEU A 288 9.21 21.21 -15.24
C LEU A 288 8.11 20.16 -15.36
N LEU A 289 6.99 20.55 -15.96
CA LEU A 289 5.96 19.64 -16.45
C LEU A 289 6.08 19.53 -17.98
N TYR A 290 6.55 18.38 -18.47
CA TYR A 290 6.58 18.11 -19.90
C TYR A 290 5.15 17.83 -20.39
N GLY A 291 4.79 18.35 -21.57
CA GLY A 291 3.39 18.37 -22.02
C GLY A 291 2.61 19.60 -21.54
N PHE A 292 3.24 20.59 -20.89
CA PHE A 292 2.59 21.86 -20.65
C PHE A 292 2.63 22.77 -21.89
N GLY A 293 1.46 23.06 -22.46
CA GLY A 293 1.27 24.03 -23.53
C GLY A 293 -0.20 24.14 -23.91
N GLY A 294 -0.77 25.35 -23.84
CA GLY A 294 -2.20 25.61 -24.07
C GLY A 294 -2.78 26.67 -23.11
N THR A 295 -4.11 26.77 -23.04
CA THR A 295 -4.87 27.72 -22.18
C THR A 295 -5.23 27.15 -20.79
N GLN A 296 -4.77 25.95 -20.44
CA GLN A 296 -5.11 25.22 -19.21
C GLN A 296 -3.91 25.11 -18.26
N GLY A 297 -4.16 25.21 -16.95
CA GLY A 297 -3.15 25.17 -15.90
C GLY A 297 -2.79 23.75 -15.44
N ALA A 298 -1.61 23.58 -14.83
CA ALA A 298 -1.16 22.30 -14.27
C ALA A 298 -2.11 21.77 -13.17
N VAL A 299 -2.78 22.70 -12.49
CA VAL A 299 -3.72 22.43 -11.41
C VAL A 299 -5.08 23.03 -11.77
N CYS A 300 -6.15 22.31 -11.46
CA CYS A 300 -7.51 22.81 -11.50
C CYS A 300 -8.24 22.60 -10.17
N GLY A 301 -9.27 23.42 -9.91
CA GLY A 301 -10.02 23.44 -8.66
C GLY A 301 -9.60 24.56 -7.70
N PRO A 302 -10.17 24.60 -6.49
CA PRO A 302 -10.04 25.72 -5.56
C PRO A 302 -8.72 25.75 -4.78
N GLY A 303 -7.91 24.69 -4.82
CA GLY A 303 -6.70 24.55 -4.00
C GLY A 303 -5.62 25.61 -4.29
N LYS A 304 -4.75 25.85 -3.30
CA LYS A 304 -3.68 26.85 -3.41
C LYS A 304 -2.41 26.22 -3.98
N VAL A 305 -2.00 26.69 -5.16
CA VAL A 305 -0.70 26.36 -5.75
C VAL A 305 0.38 27.25 -5.14
N VAL A 306 1.40 26.64 -4.55
CA VAL A 306 2.64 27.32 -4.15
C VAL A 306 3.68 26.93 -5.19
N THR A 307 3.79 27.70 -6.27
CA THR A 307 4.81 27.47 -7.30
C THR A 307 6.20 27.71 -6.71
N TRP A 308 7.16 26.85 -7.06
CA TRP A 308 8.56 27.24 -6.97
C TRP A 308 8.85 28.06 -8.22
N ASP A 309 9.10 29.36 -8.02
CA ASP A 309 9.48 30.28 -9.09
C ASP A 309 10.92 29.94 -9.50
N GLY A 310 11.08 28.79 -10.17
CA GLY A 310 12.28 28.46 -10.89
C GLY A 310 12.52 29.62 -11.84
N GLN A 311 13.59 30.37 -11.60
CA GLN A 311 14.01 31.47 -12.44
C GLN A 311 13.88 31.05 -13.91
N PRO A 312 13.31 31.90 -14.78
CA PRO A 312 13.16 31.55 -16.18
C PRO A 312 14.53 31.14 -16.72
N PHE A 313 14.58 30.04 -17.47
CA PHE A 313 15.68 29.81 -18.40
C PHE A 313 15.63 30.97 -19.40
N SER A 314 16.34 32.05 -19.07
CA SER A 314 16.60 33.11 -20.01
C SER A 314 17.50 32.51 -21.08
N ASN A 315 16.97 32.38 -22.30
CA ASN A 315 17.79 32.20 -23.48
C ASN A 315 18.79 33.37 -23.54
N LYS A 316 20.06 33.07 -23.29
CA LYS A 316 21.19 33.81 -23.84
C LYS A 316 21.97 32.88 -24.74
#